data_AF-A0A7Y4REQ0-F1
#
_entry.id   AF-A0A7Y4REQ0-F1
#
_cell.length_a   1.000
_cell.length_b   1.000
_cell.length_c   1.000
_cell.angle_alpha   90.00
_cell.angle_beta   90.00
_cell.angle_gamma   90.00
#
_symmetry.space_group_name_H-M   'P 1'
#
loop_
_entity.id
_entity.type
_entity.pdbx_description
1 polymer ?
#
loop_
_entity_poly.entity_id
_entity_poly.type
_entity_poly.pdbx_seq_one_letter_code
_entity_poly.pdbx_strand_id
1 'polypeptide(L)'
;MLFPILFWISIPASLICSVIGVLKNNYWLVLGGAALLFPLSYYFNGSPNFYGYGLFMPVFQVISAAAVRKGNKLWAWLFLLPAFLLVFWFIFVAVFNQFS
;
A
#
# COMPACT_ATOMS: atom_id res chain seq x y z
N MET A 1 -10.34 18.08 -10.95
CA MET A 1 -9.65 18.36 -9.66
C MET A 1 -9.87 17.28 -8.61
N LEU A 2 -11.02 16.57 -8.58
CA LEU A 2 -11.29 15.50 -7.60
C LEU A 2 -10.33 14.30 -7.68
N PHE A 3 -9.96 13.87 -8.90
CA PHE A 3 -9.11 12.70 -9.13
C PHE A 3 -7.73 12.74 -8.43
N PRO A 4 -6.92 13.82 -8.55
CA PRO A 4 -5.63 13.89 -7.85
C PRO A 4 -5.79 13.90 -6.33
N ILE A 5 -6.82 14.56 -5.79
CA ILE A 5 -7.07 14.60 -4.33
C ILE A 5 -7.38 13.19 -3.81
N LEU A 6 -8.25 12.45 -4.51
CA LEU A 6 -8.58 11.07 -4.16
C LEU A 6 -7.35 10.16 -4.22
N PHE A 7 -6.49 10.33 -5.22
CA PHE A 7 -5.23 9.58 -5.35
C PHE A 7 -4.30 9.83 -4.14
N TRP A 8 -4.08 11.08 -3.78
CA TRP A 8 -3.19 11.43 -2.67
C TRP A 8 -3.70 10.97 -1.31
N ILE A 9 -5.02 10.99 -1.09
CA ILE A 9 -5.63 10.51 0.15
C ILE A 9 -5.66 8.97 0.21
N SER A 10 -5.81 8.28 -0.93
CA SER A 10 -5.89 6.82 -0.93
C SER A 10 -4.59 6.16 -0.47
N ILE A 11 -3.44 6.79 -0.71
CA ILE A 11 -2.12 6.28 -0.33
C ILE A 11 -1.98 6.11 1.20
N PRO A 12 -2.07 7.17 2.04
CA PRO A 12 -2.00 7.00 3.49
C PRO A 12 -3.19 6.22 4.04
N ALA A 13 -4.39 6.39 3.46
CA ALA A 13 -5.57 5.62 3.86
C ALA A 13 -5.37 4.10 3.69
N SER A 14 -4.68 3.67 2.63
CA SER A 14 -4.37 2.25 2.39
C SER A 14 -3.54 1.64 3.53
N LEU A 15 -2.54 2.38 4.02
CA LEU A 15 -1.66 1.96 5.10
C LEU A 15 -2.42 1.93 6.42
N ILE A 16 -3.21 2.97 6.70
CA ILE A 16 -4.02 3.05 7.92
C ILE A 16 -5.04 1.90 7.97
N CYS A 17 -5.76 1.63 6.88
CA CYS A 17 -6.67 0.49 6.78
C CYS A 17 -5.94 -0.84 7.01
N SER A 18 -4.77 -1.02 6.42
CA SER A 18 -3.97 -2.23 6.58
C SER A 18 -3.47 -2.43 8.01
N VAL A 19 -2.97 -1.38 8.66
CA VAL A 19 -2.52 -1.44 10.06
C VAL A 19 -3.68 -1.76 10.99
N ILE A 20 -4.81 -1.04 10.86
CA ILE A 20 -6.01 -1.31 11.67
C ILE A 20 -6.51 -2.75 11.42
N GLY A 21 -6.45 -3.22 10.17
CA GLY A 21 -6.82 -4.59 9.80
C GLY A 21 -5.95 -5.65 10.50
N VAL A 22 -4.63 -5.46 10.53
CA VAL A 22 -3.73 -6.37 11.26
C VAL A 22 -3.98 -6.31 12.77
N LEU A 23 -4.13 -5.12 13.35
CA LEU A 23 -4.36 -4.94 14.78
C LEU A 23 -5.68 -5.58 15.24
N LYS A 24 -6.76 -5.36 14.49
CA LYS A 24 -8.09 -5.92 14.76
C LYS A 24 -8.26 -7.36 14.25
N ASN A 25 -7.20 -7.96 13.69
CA ASN A 25 -7.22 -9.30 13.10
C ASN A 25 -8.31 -9.48 12.02
N ASN A 26 -8.61 -8.39 11.29
CA ASN A 26 -9.65 -8.32 10.28
C ASN A 26 -9.02 -8.23 8.89
N TYR A 27 -8.99 -9.37 8.18
CA TYR A 27 -8.40 -9.47 6.85
C TYR A 27 -9.12 -8.62 5.79
N TRP A 28 -10.42 -8.34 5.97
CA TRP A 28 -11.18 -7.48 5.04
C TRP A 28 -10.65 -6.05 5.02
N LEU A 29 -10.21 -5.53 6.17
CA LEU A 29 -9.61 -4.20 6.25
C LEU A 29 -8.25 -4.14 5.55
N VAL A 30 -7.46 -5.21 5.62
CA VAL A 30 -6.18 -5.30 4.91
C VAL A 30 -6.40 -5.42 3.40
N LEU A 31 -7.39 -6.21 2.96
CA LEU A 31 -7.79 -6.26 1.55
C LEU A 31 -8.33 -4.92 1.04
N GLY A 32 -9.08 -4.20 1.87
CA GLY A 32 -9.49 -2.83 1.58
C GLY A 32 -8.29 -1.91 1.38
N GLY A 33 -7.29 -1.99 2.26
CA GLY A 33 -6.01 -1.31 2.08
C GLY A 33 -5.34 -1.63 0.75
N ALA A 34 -5.29 -2.92 0.38
CA ALA A 34 -4.71 -3.36 -0.90
C ALA A 34 -5.45 -2.77 -2.09
N ALA A 35 -6.78 -2.67 -1.99
CA ALA A 35 -7.60 -2.06 -3.02
C ALA A 35 -7.29 -0.56 -3.20
N LEU A 36 -7.06 0.16 -2.10
CA LEU A 36 -6.71 1.59 -2.12
C LEU A 36 -5.32 1.87 -2.71
N LEU A 37 -4.46 0.86 -2.82
CA LEU A 37 -3.15 0.93 -3.45
C LEU A 37 -3.15 0.67 -4.97
N PHE A 38 -4.28 0.24 -5.56
CA PHE A 38 -4.36 0.07 -7.02
C PHE A 38 -4.02 1.33 -7.83
N PRO A 39 -4.50 2.53 -7.48
CA PRO A 39 -4.14 3.75 -8.20
C PRO A 39 -2.62 3.99 -8.19
N LEU A 40 -1.95 3.74 -7.06
CA LEU A 40 -0.50 3.90 -6.94
C LEU A 40 0.25 2.84 -7.76
N SER A 41 -0.21 1.58 -7.71
CA SER A 41 0.32 0.50 -8.54
C SER A 41 0.24 0.83 -10.03
N TYR A 42 -0.91 1.35 -10.48
CA TYR A 42 -1.10 1.79 -11.86
C TYR A 42 -0.15 2.93 -12.24
N TYR A 43 0.02 3.92 -11.35
CA TYR A 43 0.97 5.02 -11.55
C TYR A 43 2.41 4.53 -11.74
N PHE A 44 2.88 3.62 -10.87
CA PHE A 44 4.24 3.06 -10.97
C PHE A 44 4.44 2.23 -12.23
N ASN A 45 3.42 1.49 -12.66
CA ASN A 45 3.50 0.65 -13.87
C ASN A 45 3.53 1.48 -15.17
N GLY A 46 3.11 2.75 -15.11
CA GLY A 46 3.27 3.70 -16.22
C GLY A 46 4.71 4.19 -16.42
N SER A 47 5.63 3.90 -15.48
CA SER A 47 7.03 4.33 -15.57
C SER A 47 7.92 3.22 -16.15
N PRO A 48 8.75 3.49 -17.18
CA PRO A 48 9.63 2.50 -17.80
C PRO A 48 10.60 1.83 -16.82
N ASN A 49 11.06 2.58 -15.82
CA ASN A 49 12.02 2.11 -14.82
C ASN A 49 11.39 1.19 -13.76
N PHE A 50 10.06 1.19 -13.63
CA PHE A 50 9.34 0.44 -12.60
C PHE A 50 8.23 -0.45 -13.18
N TYR A 51 8.30 -0.72 -14.49
CA TYR A 51 7.33 -1.56 -15.19
C TYR A 51 7.25 -2.94 -14.53
N GLY A 52 6.03 -3.36 -14.18
CA GLY A 52 5.76 -4.60 -13.44
C GLY A 52 5.93 -4.52 -11.92
N TYR A 53 6.80 -3.65 -11.40
CA TYR A 53 7.06 -3.57 -9.95
C TYR A 53 5.92 -2.93 -9.16
N GLY A 54 5.12 -2.06 -9.78
CA GLY A 54 3.96 -1.43 -9.15
C GLY A 54 2.94 -2.44 -8.59
N LEU A 55 2.79 -3.59 -9.26
CA LEU A 55 1.82 -4.62 -8.87
C LEU A 55 2.21 -5.38 -7.60
N PHE A 56 3.49 -5.36 -7.22
CA PHE A 56 3.96 -6.02 -6.01
C PHE A 56 3.38 -5.37 -4.75
N MET A 57 3.14 -4.05 -4.75
CA MET A 57 2.60 -3.35 -3.58
C MET A 57 1.25 -3.91 -3.10
N PRO A 58 0.19 -3.97 -3.92
CA PRO A 58 -1.07 -4.56 -3.50
C PRO A 58 -0.94 -6.07 -3.24
N VAL A 59 -0.08 -6.78 -3.97
CA VAL A 59 0.15 -8.22 -3.76
C VAL A 59 0.72 -8.49 -2.36
N PHE A 60 1.68 -7.69 -1.88
CA PHE A 60 2.22 -7.81 -0.52
C PHE A 60 1.13 -7.59 0.54
N GLN A 61 0.22 -6.65 0.35
CA GLN A 61 -0.92 -6.46 1.26
C GLN A 61 -1.95 -7.59 1.17
N VAL A 62 -2.19 -8.17 -0.01
CA VAL A 62 -3.05 -9.36 -0.15
C VAL A 62 -2.45 -10.57 0.58
N ILE A 63 -1.13 -10.79 0.45
CA ILE A 63 -0.43 -11.86 1.18
C ILE A 63 -0.48 -11.61 2.69
N SER A 64 -0.30 -10.34 3.10
CA SER A 64 -0.48 -9.94 4.50
C SER A 64 -1.90 -10.26 5.00
N ALA A 65 -2.94 -9.96 4.21
CA ALA A 65 -4.32 -10.27 4.56
C ALA A 65 -4.56 -11.79 4.69
N ALA A 66 -3.92 -12.60 3.84
CA ALA A 66 -3.96 -14.05 3.95
C ALA A 66 -3.28 -14.56 5.24
N ALA A 67 -2.18 -13.92 5.66
CA ALA A 67 -1.52 -14.23 6.94
C ALA A 67 -2.39 -13.82 8.14
N VAL A 68 -3.08 -12.68 8.08
CA VAL A 68 -4.08 -12.26 9.09
C VAL A 68 -5.20 -13.29 9.18
N ARG A 69 -5.72 -13.77 8.04
CA ARG A 69 -6.77 -14.80 8.00
C ARG A 69 -6.34 -16.11 8.68
N LYS A 70 -5.06 -16.46 8.62
CA LYS A 70 -4.49 -17.63 9.33
C LYS A 70 -4.18 -17.36 10.80
N GLY A 71 -4.49 -16.17 11.32
CA GLY A 71 -4.22 -15.75 12.70
C GLY A 71 -2.75 -15.42 12.98
N ASN A 72 -1.88 -15.42 11.96
CA ASN A 72 -0.46 -15.24 12.14
C ASN A 72 -0.05 -13.77 11.91
N LYS A 73 -0.19 -12.98 12.99
CA LYS A 73 0.07 -11.53 12.98
C LYS A 73 1.53 -11.18 12.63
N LEU A 74 2.49 -12.02 13.01
CA LEU A 74 3.91 -11.76 12.77
C LEU A 74 4.21 -11.76 11.27
N TRP A 75 3.72 -12.77 10.55
CA TRP A 75 3.86 -12.84 9.10
C TRP A 75 3.07 -11.75 8.39
N ALA A 76 1.88 -11.40 8.90
CA ALA A 76 1.12 -10.28 8.37
C ALA A 76 1.94 -8.97 8.40
N TRP A 77 2.59 -8.67 9.54
CA TRP A 77 3.48 -7.52 9.66
C TRP A 77 4.72 -7.61 8.75
N LEU A 78 5.33 -8.79 8.65
CA LEU A 78 6.50 -9.01 7.79
C LEU A 78 6.18 -8.70 6.32
N PHE A 79 5.02 -9.13 5.82
CA PHE A 79 4.58 -8.85 4.44
C PHE A 79 4.09 -7.42 4.24
N LEU A 80 3.67 -6.72 5.32
CA LEU A 80 3.26 -5.32 5.25
C LEU A 80 4.44 -4.35 5.20
N LEU A 81 5.57 -4.72 5.79
CA LEU A 81 6.78 -3.90 5.89
C LEU A 81 7.30 -3.40 4.53
N PRO A 82 7.45 -4.25 3.48
CA PRO A 82 7.87 -3.80 2.16
C PRO A 82 6.91 -2.78 1.55
N ALA A 83 5.59 -2.98 1.71
CA ALA A 83 4.59 -2.04 1.23
C ALA A 83 4.67 -0.69 1.97
N PHE A 84 4.92 -0.72 3.28
CA PHE A 84 5.17 0.49 4.08
C PHE A 84 6.39 1.27 3.59
N LEU A 85 7.53 0.59 3.42
CA LEU A 85 8.78 1.23 2.98
C LEU A 85 8.63 1.88 1.60
N LEU A 86 7.99 1.20 0.66
CA LEU A 86 7.75 1.73 -0.68
C LEU A 86 6.84 2.96 -0.66
N VAL A 87 5.74 2.92 0.09
CA VAL A 87 4.83 4.05 0.21
C VAL A 87 5.50 5.24 0.90
N PHE A 88 6.26 4.99 1.98
CA PHE A 88 7.02 6.05 2.64
C PHE A 88 8.07 6.68 1.72
N TRP A 89 8.83 5.86 1.00
CA TRP A 89 9.79 6.34 0.01
C TRP A 89 9.11 7.16 -1.08
N PHE A 90 7.98 6.69 -1.62
CA PHE A 90 7.22 7.42 -2.63
C PHE A 90 6.76 8.80 -2.12
N ILE A 91 6.16 8.86 -0.92
CA ILE A 91 5.73 10.12 -0.31
C ILE A 91 6.94 11.04 -0.10
N PHE A 92 8.04 10.51 0.44
CA PHE A 92 9.27 11.27 0.66
C PHE A 92 9.78 11.89 -0.65
N VAL A 93 9.97 11.08 -1.70
CA VAL A 93 10.45 11.54 -3.00
C VAL A 93 9.51 12.58 -3.59
N ALA A 94 8.20 12.34 -3.53
CA ALA A 94 7.23 13.24 -4.14
C ALA A 94 7.10 14.58 -3.39
N VAL A 95 7.28 14.59 -2.07
CA VAL A 95 7.34 15.82 -1.27
C VAL A 95 8.66 16.56 -1.54
N PHE A 96 9.81 15.87 -1.50
CA PHE A 96 11.12 16.51 -1.72
C PHE A 96 11.29 17.09 -3.11
N ASN A 97 10.77 16.43 -4.16
CA ASN A 97 10.79 16.97 -5.52
C ASN A 97 9.92 18.22 -5.70
N GLN A 98 8.99 18.52 -4.79
CA GLN A 98 8.27 19.80 -4.83
C GLN A 98 9.09 20.96 -4.25
N PHE A 99 10.16 20.68 -3.50
CA PHE A 99 11.01 21.68 -2.86
C PHE A 99 12.36 21.91 -3.56
N SER A 100 12.64 21.20 -4.67
CA SER A 100 13.80 21.43 -5.56
C SER A 100 13.35 22.04 -6.88
#